data_AF-A0A3E4LN35-F1
#
_entry.id   AF-A0A3E4LN35-F1
#
_cell.length_a   1.000
_cell.length_b   1.000
_cell.length_c   1.000
_cell.angle_alpha   90.00
_cell.angle_beta   90.00
_cell.angle_gamma   90.00
#
_symmetry.space_group_name_H-M   'P 1'
#
loop_
_entity.id
_entity.type
_entity.pdbx_description
1 polymer ?
#
loop_
_entity_poly.entity_id
_entity_poly.type
_entity_poly.pdbx_seq_one_letter_code
_entity_poly.pdbx_strand_id
1 'polypeptide(L)'
;MTQTENKLEIHIHEGGQLNLAMDESNINAIQNNSVQQENDIVNSFLEVINNEEYIHKIYENGKEEYISACEDDVKDFPDEIMECYKYQLGPRLNGTENNLKIICMLLREIENTLKTGKRYGVMPMFCYIPRGNRKAYVYLDDGKMPFDYVELEEYFWDAYQKYVVKNKYYQMTFILYKEQLAYIEYGYTLIFSDVTERLYGFGKVVKINNADKISFLLNDINKKIDIDMNMLGDEREQQIELTKYWVEQMEMIDTIEKFYDIKFYLPKKAKEKDYDAIETIYNAINKKQTCIFPAMPLEKELFRKSIKMDEILINDGKNFQPLELFGYKFIPHAAYLMKCTLIWKKKIRAWETSEGGVPVRVEFSCYKA
;
A
#
# COMPACT_ATOMS: atom_id res chain seq x y z
N MET A 1 -11.38 9.90 29.82
CA MET A 1 -11.13 8.45 29.73
C MET A 1 -12.40 7.82 29.19
N THR A 2 -12.51 7.73 27.87
CA THR A 2 -13.55 6.93 27.21
C THR A 2 -12.99 5.52 27.09
N GLN A 3 -13.52 4.58 27.88
CA GLN A 3 -13.31 3.16 27.65
C GLN A 3 -13.97 2.83 26.31
N THR A 4 -13.17 2.53 25.30
CA THR A 4 -13.66 1.85 24.10
C THR A 4 -13.98 0.43 24.54
N GLU A 5 -15.27 0.10 24.66
CA GLU A 5 -15.70 -1.29 24.78
C GLU A 5 -15.35 -1.99 23.47
N ASN A 6 -14.39 -2.92 23.49
CA ASN A 6 -14.20 -3.86 22.41
C ASN A 6 -15.36 -4.86 22.46
N LYS A 7 -16.49 -4.51 21.85
CA LYS A 7 -17.62 -5.42 21.66
C LYS A 7 -17.35 -6.25 20.40
N LEU A 8 -17.26 -7.57 20.57
CA LEU A 8 -17.14 -8.50 19.45
C LEU A 8 -18.56 -8.85 19.01
N GLU A 9 -19.00 -8.36 17.85
CA GLU A 9 -20.36 -8.56 17.33
C GLU A 9 -20.33 -9.62 16.21
N ILE A 10 -21.21 -10.63 16.28
CA ILE A 10 -21.31 -11.70 15.26
C ILE A 10 -22.69 -11.68 14.61
N HIS A 11 -22.84 -11.11 13.42
CA HIS A 11 -24.15 -10.96 12.77
C HIS A 11 -24.67 -12.29 12.16
N ILE A 12 -25.88 -12.70 12.55
CA ILE A 12 -26.63 -13.88 12.10
C ILE A 12 -27.88 -13.38 11.37
N HIS A 13 -27.94 -13.52 10.04
CA HIS A 13 -29.14 -13.18 9.25
C HIS A 13 -29.95 -14.44 8.91
N GLU A 14 -31.28 -14.30 8.82
CA GLU A 14 -32.16 -15.37 8.32
C GLU A 14 -31.77 -15.71 6.88
N GLY A 15 -31.20 -16.90 6.70
CA GLY A 15 -30.52 -17.30 5.46
C GLY A 15 -29.00 -17.39 5.58
N GLY A 16 -28.49 -18.07 6.60
CA GLY A 16 -27.26 -18.87 6.53
C GLY A 16 -25.95 -18.19 6.11
N GLN A 17 -25.78 -16.88 6.32
CA GLN A 17 -24.48 -16.23 6.15
C GLN A 17 -24.10 -15.39 7.36
N LEU A 18 -22.92 -15.72 7.88
CA LEU A 18 -22.30 -15.12 9.06
C LEU A 18 -21.07 -14.35 8.59
N ASN A 19 -21.10 -13.03 8.73
CA ASN A 19 -20.00 -12.16 8.33
C ASN A 19 -19.05 -11.97 9.51
N LEU A 20 -17.80 -12.42 9.36
CA LEU A 20 -16.70 -12.07 10.27
C LEU A 20 -16.03 -10.78 9.79
N ALA A 21 -15.96 -9.79 10.67
CA ALA A 21 -15.05 -8.67 10.51
C ALA A 21 -13.63 -9.12 10.88
N MET A 22 -12.75 -9.24 9.89
CA MET A 22 -11.30 -9.25 10.09
C MET A 22 -10.63 -8.33 9.08
N ASP A 23 -9.51 -7.74 9.50
CA ASP A 23 -8.83 -6.54 8.99
C ASP A 23 -8.88 -6.27 7.48
N GLU A 24 -9.06 -4.97 7.18
CA GLU A 24 -8.97 -4.24 5.88
C GLU A 24 -10.25 -3.53 5.39
N SER A 25 -11.04 -2.88 6.26
CA SER A 25 -12.02 -1.80 5.92
C SER A 25 -12.99 -2.00 4.72
N ASN A 26 -13.12 -3.19 4.15
CA ASN A 26 -13.95 -3.48 2.99
C ASN A 26 -14.90 -4.62 3.33
N ILE A 27 -16.17 -4.27 3.41
CA ILE A 27 -17.29 -5.19 3.53
C ILE A 27 -17.62 -5.64 2.10
N ASN A 28 -17.28 -6.86 1.73
CA ASN A 28 -17.86 -7.49 0.54
C ASN A 28 -19.05 -8.34 0.99
N ALA A 29 -20.22 -7.70 1.10
CA ALA A 29 -21.49 -8.38 1.25
C ALA A 29 -22.05 -8.65 -0.16
N ILE A 30 -22.22 -9.93 -0.53
CA ILE A 30 -23.05 -10.29 -1.67
C ILE A 30 -24.43 -10.67 -1.11
N GLN A 31 -25.36 -9.73 -1.24
CA GLN A 31 -26.76 -9.87 -0.84
C GLN A 31 -27.49 -10.76 -1.87
N ASN A 32 -28.04 -11.88 -1.43
CA ASN A 32 -29.13 -12.54 -2.15
C ASN A 32 -30.45 -12.11 -1.51
N ASN A 33 -31.12 -11.15 -2.13
CA ASN A 33 -32.42 -10.62 -1.70
C ASN A 33 -33.54 -11.65 -1.89
N SER A 34 -34.16 -12.04 -0.79
CA SER A 34 -35.55 -12.52 -0.66
C SER A 34 -35.77 -12.80 0.84
N VAL A 35 -36.71 -12.23 1.61
CA VAL A 35 -38.09 -11.77 1.39
C VAL A 35 -38.44 -10.72 2.47
N GLN A 36 -39.26 -9.73 2.14
CA GLN A 36 -39.80 -8.71 3.07
C GLN A 36 -40.80 -9.31 4.09
N GLN A 37 -40.64 -9.02 5.40
CA GLN A 37 -41.73 -9.03 6.40
C GLN A 37 -41.52 -7.95 7.48
N GLU A 38 -42.63 -7.38 7.95
CA GLU A 38 -42.71 -6.20 8.84
C GLU A 38 -42.08 -6.41 10.23
N ASN A 39 -41.28 -5.41 10.65
CA ASN A 39 -40.34 -5.35 11.79
C ASN A 39 -38.95 -5.92 11.49
N ASP A 40 -38.26 -5.29 10.55
CA ASP A 40 -36.92 -5.69 10.12
C ASP A 40 -35.94 -5.71 11.30
N ILE A 41 -35.35 -6.89 11.52
CA ILE A 41 -34.23 -7.09 12.44
C ILE A 41 -33.02 -6.41 11.79
N VAL A 42 -32.46 -5.40 12.45
CA VAL A 42 -31.28 -4.67 11.96
C VAL A 42 -30.04 -5.51 12.18
N ASN A 43 -29.90 -6.07 13.38
CA ASN A 43 -28.76 -6.90 13.78
C ASN A 43 -29.24 -8.07 14.63
N SER A 44 -28.65 -9.24 14.44
CA SER A 44 -28.89 -10.41 15.28
C SER A 44 -27.55 -11.06 15.55
N PHE A 45 -27.19 -11.37 16.80
CA PHE A 45 -25.88 -11.93 17.12
C PHE A 45 -25.90 -12.92 18.28
N LEU A 46 -24.97 -13.88 18.23
CA LEU A 46 -24.80 -14.88 19.29
C LEU A 46 -24.03 -14.26 20.46
N GLU A 47 -24.66 -14.19 21.63
CA GLU A 47 -24.04 -13.76 22.88
C GLU A 47 -24.05 -14.88 23.91
N VAL A 48 -23.06 -14.83 24.80
CA VAL A 48 -23.02 -15.67 26.00
C VAL A 48 -23.21 -14.77 27.21
N ILE A 49 -24.27 -15.02 27.99
CA ILE A 49 -24.55 -14.30 29.22
C ILE A 49 -24.69 -15.32 30.35
N ASN A 50 -23.93 -15.17 31.44
CA ASN A 50 -23.99 -16.07 32.61
C ASN A 50 -23.86 -17.57 32.29
N ASN A 51 -23.03 -17.93 31.31
CA ASN A 51 -22.85 -19.29 30.78
C ASN A 51 -24.01 -19.86 29.95
N GLU A 52 -25.05 -19.08 29.69
CA GLU A 52 -26.16 -19.42 28.80
C GLU A 52 -26.00 -18.69 27.46
N GLU A 53 -26.59 -19.27 26.41
CA GLU A 53 -26.31 -18.93 25.01
C GLU A 53 -27.56 -18.30 24.40
N TYR A 54 -27.42 -17.11 23.83
CA TYR A 54 -28.55 -16.30 23.39
C TYR A 54 -28.32 -15.74 21.98
N ILE A 55 -29.37 -15.73 21.17
CA ILE A 55 -29.49 -14.89 19.99
C ILE A 55 -30.06 -13.55 20.45
N HIS A 56 -29.24 -12.51 20.42
CA HIS A 56 -29.62 -11.14 20.69
C HIS A 56 -30.05 -10.48 19.36
N LYS A 57 -31.33 -10.13 19.24
CA LYS A 57 -31.91 -9.41 18.10
C LYS A 57 -32.15 -7.94 18.44
N ILE A 58 -31.70 -7.04 17.56
CA ILE A 58 -31.94 -5.61 17.59
C ILE A 58 -32.85 -5.24 16.41
N TYR A 59 -33.99 -4.65 16.71
CA TYR A 59 -34.98 -4.22 15.71
C TYR A 59 -34.78 -2.74 15.34
N GLU A 60 -35.29 -2.32 14.17
CA GLU A 60 -35.18 -0.92 13.70
C GLU A 60 -35.72 0.12 14.67
N ASN A 61 -36.70 -0.27 15.51
CA ASN A 61 -37.29 0.59 16.53
C ASN A 61 -36.46 0.67 17.84
N GLY A 62 -35.27 0.05 17.88
CA GLY A 62 -34.41 0.00 19.06
C GLY A 62 -34.85 -1.02 20.13
N LYS A 63 -35.85 -1.86 19.86
CA LYS A 63 -36.19 -3.00 20.74
C LYS A 63 -35.04 -4.01 20.67
N GLU A 64 -34.68 -4.54 21.84
CA GLU A 64 -33.73 -5.64 22.00
C GLU A 64 -34.47 -6.89 22.51
N GLU A 65 -34.13 -8.05 21.97
CA GLU A 65 -34.72 -9.34 22.34
C GLU A 65 -33.66 -10.42 22.45
N TYR A 66 -33.73 -11.21 23.52
CA TYR A 66 -32.80 -12.31 23.80
C TYR A 66 -33.55 -13.63 23.71
N ILE A 67 -33.17 -14.47 22.75
CA ILE A 67 -33.76 -15.79 22.51
C ILE A 67 -32.72 -16.84 22.84
N SER A 68 -33.08 -17.91 23.57
CA SER A 68 -32.13 -19.01 23.81
C SER A 68 -31.64 -19.58 22.48
N ALA A 69 -30.32 -19.65 22.30
CA ALA A 69 -29.72 -20.26 21.13
C ALA A 69 -29.77 -21.80 21.21
N CYS A 70 -29.82 -22.45 20.06
CA CYS A 70 -29.78 -23.90 19.90
C CYS A 70 -28.94 -24.31 18.68
N GLU A 71 -28.65 -25.60 18.55
CA GLU A 71 -27.78 -26.09 17.46
C GLU A 71 -28.36 -25.80 16.07
N ASP A 72 -29.68 -25.76 15.94
CA ASP A 72 -30.35 -25.44 14.67
C ASP A 72 -30.06 -24.02 14.18
N ASP A 73 -29.71 -23.10 15.09
CA ASP A 73 -29.34 -21.71 14.76
C ASP A 73 -27.97 -21.61 14.08
N VAL A 74 -27.13 -22.65 14.21
CA VAL A 74 -25.77 -22.71 13.65
C VAL A 74 -25.57 -23.90 12.72
N LYS A 75 -26.64 -24.59 12.32
CA LYS A 75 -26.56 -25.79 11.47
C LYS A 75 -25.97 -25.53 10.07
N ASP A 76 -26.16 -24.31 9.56
CA ASP A 76 -25.69 -23.89 8.23
C ASP A 76 -24.29 -23.25 8.30
N PHE A 77 -23.62 -23.32 9.46
CA PHE A 77 -22.30 -22.73 9.65
C PHE A 77 -21.25 -23.49 8.83
N PRO A 78 -20.38 -22.81 8.06
CA PRO A 78 -19.45 -23.48 7.16
C PRO A 78 -18.48 -24.41 7.91
N ASP A 79 -18.42 -25.68 7.47
CA ASP A 79 -17.55 -26.71 8.06
C ASP A 79 -16.07 -26.27 8.09
N GLU A 80 -15.60 -25.61 7.04
CA GLU A 80 -14.22 -25.10 6.95
C GLU A 80 -13.89 -24.10 8.07
N ILE A 81 -14.84 -23.23 8.42
CA ILE A 81 -14.68 -22.26 9.51
C ILE A 81 -14.74 -22.98 10.86
N MET A 82 -15.61 -23.99 11.01
CA MET A 82 -15.67 -24.81 12.22
C MET A 82 -14.37 -25.56 12.48
N GLU A 83 -13.73 -26.11 11.44
CA GLU A 83 -12.42 -26.74 11.56
C GLU A 83 -11.34 -25.73 12.00
N CYS A 84 -11.40 -24.50 11.50
CA CYS A 84 -10.55 -23.42 11.99
C CYS A 84 -10.78 -23.15 13.50
N TYR A 85 -12.03 -23.08 13.95
CA TYR A 85 -12.34 -22.84 15.37
C TYR A 85 -11.88 -23.99 16.27
N LYS A 86 -12.05 -25.24 15.83
CA LYS A 86 -11.52 -26.40 16.53
C LYS A 86 -10.00 -26.33 16.64
N TYR A 87 -9.32 -25.93 15.57
CA TYR A 87 -7.88 -25.70 15.60
C TYR A 87 -7.47 -24.60 16.60
N GLN A 88 -8.21 -23.48 16.67
CA GLN A 88 -7.91 -22.40 17.63
C GLN A 88 -8.07 -22.84 19.09
N LEU A 89 -9.14 -23.58 19.40
CA LEU A 89 -9.42 -24.06 20.75
C LEU A 89 -8.47 -25.19 21.16
N GLY A 90 -8.13 -26.07 20.22
CA GLY A 90 -7.18 -27.17 20.38
C GLY A 90 -7.49 -28.02 21.61
N PRO A 91 -6.56 -28.16 22.57
CA PRO A 91 -6.74 -29.02 23.74
C PRO A 91 -7.83 -28.56 24.73
N ARG A 92 -8.49 -27.41 24.48
CA ARG A 92 -9.64 -26.96 25.25
C ARG A 92 -10.91 -27.75 24.94
N LEU A 93 -10.96 -28.41 23.78
CA LEU A 93 -12.07 -29.26 23.37
C LEU A 93 -11.89 -30.67 23.95
N ASN A 94 -13.01 -31.29 24.35
CA ASN A 94 -13.05 -32.68 24.78
C ASN A 94 -13.59 -33.63 23.69
N GLY A 95 -14.05 -33.10 22.56
CA GLY A 95 -14.51 -33.85 21.39
C GLY A 95 -15.98 -34.24 21.44
N THR A 96 -16.73 -33.82 22.46
CA THR A 96 -18.18 -34.06 22.60
C THR A 96 -19.01 -32.81 22.35
N GLU A 97 -18.36 -31.68 22.10
CA GLU A 97 -19.03 -30.42 21.81
C GLU A 97 -19.68 -30.43 20.43
N ASN A 98 -20.91 -29.90 20.37
CA ASN A 98 -21.60 -29.57 19.12
C ASN A 98 -21.10 -28.21 18.58
N ASN A 99 -21.55 -27.80 17.40
CA ASN A 99 -21.03 -26.59 16.75
C ASN A 99 -21.34 -25.33 17.56
N LEU A 100 -22.55 -25.21 18.13
CA LEU A 100 -22.93 -24.08 18.96
C LEU A 100 -21.98 -23.91 20.15
N LYS A 101 -21.70 -25.01 20.84
CA LYS A 101 -20.81 -25.01 22.01
C LYS A 101 -19.37 -24.67 21.63
N ILE A 102 -18.87 -25.14 20.49
CA ILE A 102 -17.54 -24.78 19.98
C ILE A 102 -17.46 -23.27 19.73
N ILE A 103 -18.45 -22.69 19.05
CA ILE A 103 -18.51 -21.25 18.77
C ILE A 103 -18.56 -20.45 20.08
N CYS A 104 -19.41 -20.87 21.02
CA CYS A 104 -19.54 -20.21 22.32
C CYS A 104 -18.25 -20.29 23.16
N MET A 105 -17.57 -21.44 23.15
CA MET A 105 -16.29 -21.60 23.85
C MET A 105 -15.20 -20.70 23.25
N LEU A 106 -15.17 -20.56 21.93
CA LEU A 106 -14.26 -19.65 21.23
C LEU A 106 -14.51 -18.20 21.69
N LEU A 107 -15.76 -17.74 21.61
CA LEU A 107 -16.16 -16.39 22.00
C LEU A 107 -15.79 -16.07 23.46
N ARG A 108 -16.11 -16.98 24.38
CA ARG A 108 -15.77 -16.83 25.80
C ARG A 108 -14.27 -16.74 26.02
N GLU A 109 -13.47 -17.59 25.36
CA GLU A 109 -12.00 -17.53 25.48
C GLU A 109 -11.44 -16.22 24.90
N ILE A 110 -12.02 -15.72 23.80
CA ILE A 110 -11.63 -14.43 23.21
C ILE A 110 -11.88 -13.30 24.21
N GLU A 111 -13.11 -13.21 24.70
CA GLU A 111 -13.55 -12.17 25.62
C GLU A 111 -12.74 -12.22 26.93
N ASN A 112 -12.60 -13.39 27.53
CA ASN A 112 -11.82 -13.58 28.75
C ASN A 112 -10.36 -13.18 28.54
N THR A 113 -9.76 -13.56 27.42
CA THR A 113 -8.36 -13.22 27.13
C THR A 113 -8.19 -11.72 26.95
N LEU A 114 -9.11 -11.04 26.25
CA LEU A 114 -9.11 -9.58 26.09
C LEU A 114 -9.29 -8.85 27.43
N LYS A 115 -10.29 -9.24 28.23
CA LYS A 115 -10.57 -8.62 29.54
C LYS A 115 -9.43 -8.80 30.55
N THR A 116 -8.85 -9.99 30.62
CA THR A 116 -7.80 -10.30 31.60
C THR A 116 -6.41 -9.81 31.18
N GLY A 117 -6.22 -9.47 29.90
CA GLY A 117 -4.89 -9.21 29.37
C GLY A 117 -3.98 -10.44 29.35
N LYS A 118 -4.54 -11.67 29.45
CA LYS A 118 -3.78 -12.92 29.46
C LYS A 118 -2.85 -13.01 28.25
N ARG A 119 -1.61 -13.41 28.51
CA ARG A 119 -0.55 -13.54 27.50
C ARG A 119 -0.23 -14.98 27.15
N TYR A 120 -0.10 -15.86 28.16
CA TYR A 120 0.36 -17.23 27.97
C TYR A 120 -0.80 -18.21 27.80
N GLY A 121 -0.63 -19.21 26.93
CA GLY A 121 -1.64 -20.24 26.70
C GLY A 121 -2.94 -19.65 26.16
N VAL A 122 -2.82 -18.67 25.27
CA VAL A 122 -3.94 -18.08 24.51
C VAL A 122 -4.16 -18.87 23.21
N MET A 123 -5.25 -18.61 22.50
CA MET A 123 -5.48 -19.24 21.19
C MET A 123 -4.53 -18.69 20.12
N PRO A 124 -4.13 -19.49 19.11
CA PRO A 124 -3.20 -19.06 18.06
C PRO A 124 -3.61 -17.77 17.35
N MET A 125 -4.91 -17.53 17.16
CA MET A 125 -5.45 -16.32 16.52
C MET A 125 -5.03 -15.00 17.18
N PHE A 126 -4.60 -15.03 18.45
CA PHE A 126 -4.14 -13.82 19.14
C PHE A 126 -2.85 -13.20 18.58
N CYS A 127 -2.15 -13.87 17.66
CA CYS A 127 -1.09 -13.22 16.88
C CYS A 127 -1.60 -12.19 15.85
N TYR A 128 -2.92 -12.19 15.58
CA TYR A 128 -3.60 -11.28 14.65
C TYR A 128 -4.60 -10.33 15.34
N ILE A 129 -4.82 -10.45 16.65
CA ILE A 129 -5.76 -9.59 17.37
C ILE A 129 -5.01 -8.49 18.11
N PRO A 130 -5.21 -7.20 17.77
CA PRO A 130 -4.52 -6.11 18.44
C PRO A 130 -4.93 -6.07 19.92
N ARG A 131 -3.91 -5.91 20.77
CA ARG A 131 -4.03 -5.94 22.23
C ARG A 131 -3.93 -4.55 22.85
N GLY A 132 -3.44 -3.57 22.08
CA GLY A 132 -3.36 -2.18 22.49
C GLY A 132 -2.83 -1.30 21.38
N ASN A 133 -2.95 0.01 21.59
CA ASN A 133 -2.34 1.03 20.75
C ASN A 133 -1.32 1.81 21.59
N ARG A 134 -0.16 2.08 21.00
CA ARG A 134 0.93 2.83 21.63
C ARG A 134 1.38 3.96 20.72
N LYS A 135 2.11 4.91 21.29
CA LYS A 135 2.77 5.97 20.53
C LYS A 135 4.26 5.95 20.81
N ALA A 136 5.07 6.13 19.77
CA ALA A 136 6.51 6.15 19.91
C ALA A 136 7.17 7.29 19.15
N TYR A 137 8.25 7.81 19.73
CA TYR A 137 9.25 8.56 18.96
C TYR A 137 10.18 7.59 18.24
N VAL A 138 10.42 7.87 16.96
CA VAL A 138 11.32 7.09 16.11
C VAL A 138 12.64 7.83 15.99
N TYR A 139 13.75 7.13 16.18
CA TYR A 139 15.10 7.65 15.99
C TYR A 139 15.84 6.76 14.99
N LEU A 140 16.70 7.38 14.18
CA LEU A 140 17.56 6.68 13.21
C LEU A 140 19.02 6.79 13.70
N ASP A 141 19.76 5.67 13.65
CA ASP A 141 21.20 5.59 13.93
C ASP A 141 21.65 6.29 15.23
N ASP A 142 20.87 6.11 16.30
CA ASP A 142 21.07 6.75 17.62
C ASP A 142 21.14 8.29 17.57
N GLY A 143 20.47 8.90 16.58
CA GLY A 143 20.31 10.34 16.47
C GLY A 143 19.70 10.98 17.72
N LYS A 144 20.13 12.21 18.06
CA LYS A 144 19.66 12.93 19.25
C LYS A 144 18.24 13.47 19.15
N MET A 145 17.76 13.66 17.92
CA MET A 145 16.44 14.23 17.64
C MET A 145 15.52 13.14 17.07
N PRO A 146 14.23 13.13 17.46
CA PRO A 146 13.28 12.19 16.88
C PRO A 146 13.13 12.49 15.39
N PHE A 147 13.26 11.44 14.58
CA PHE A 147 13.02 11.45 13.16
C PHE A 147 11.52 11.52 12.84
N ASP A 148 10.71 10.77 13.59
CA ASP A 148 9.25 10.74 13.42
C ASP A 148 8.51 10.47 14.73
N TYR A 149 7.18 10.62 14.69
CA TYR A 149 6.28 10.23 15.77
C TYR A 149 5.15 9.37 15.21
N VAL A 150 4.99 8.15 15.72
CA VAL A 150 4.13 7.12 15.14
C VAL A 150 3.20 6.48 16.14
N GLU A 151 2.09 5.95 15.64
CA GLU A 151 1.20 5.06 16.39
C GLU A 151 1.55 3.60 16.05
N LEU A 152 1.53 2.73 17.05
CA LEU A 152 1.79 1.31 16.90
C LEU A 152 0.62 0.51 17.45
N GLU A 153 0.20 -0.50 16.72
CA GLU A 153 -0.61 -1.58 17.28
C GLU A 153 0.31 -2.59 17.95
N GLU A 154 0.04 -2.89 19.21
CA GLU A 154 0.73 -3.93 19.97
C GLU A 154 -0.11 -5.21 19.97
N TYR A 155 0.56 -6.31 19.71
CA TYR A 155 0.06 -7.67 19.82
C TYR A 155 0.98 -8.44 20.75
N PHE A 156 0.45 -9.39 21.51
CA PHE A 156 1.26 -10.26 22.33
C PHE A 156 0.59 -11.61 22.54
N TRP A 157 1.40 -12.67 22.50
CA TRP A 157 1.03 -14.04 22.82
C TRP A 157 2.28 -14.76 23.33
N ASP A 158 2.13 -15.60 24.36
CA ASP A 158 3.22 -16.33 24.99
C ASP A 158 4.48 -15.47 25.23
N ALA A 159 5.63 -15.82 24.64
CA ALA A 159 6.86 -15.04 24.77
C ALA A 159 7.05 -13.98 23.66
N TYR A 160 6.09 -13.84 22.76
CA TYR A 160 6.15 -12.96 21.59
C TYR A 160 5.45 -11.62 21.84
N GLN A 161 6.02 -10.55 21.30
CA GLN A 161 5.36 -9.26 21.12
C GLN A 161 5.51 -8.86 19.67
N LYS A 162 4.42 -8.48 19.01
CA LYS A 162 4.44 -7.95 17.65
C LYS A 162 3.99 -6.50 17.71
N TYR A 163 4.65 -5.66 16.94
CA TYR A 163 4.25 -4.27 16.74
C TYR A 163 4.05 -4.01 15.26
N VAL A 164 2.97 -3.31 14.94
CA VAL A 164 2.68 -2.83 13.58
C VAL A 164 2.65 -1.31 13.61
N VAL A 165 3.58 -0.68 12.91
CA VAL A 165 3.71 0.77 12.81
C VAL A 165 2.70 1.30 11.79
N LYS A 166 1.80 2.17 12.24
CA LYS A 166 0.84 2.89 11.39
C LYS A 166 1.39 4.27 11.06
N ASN A 167 1.96 4.41 9.87
CA ASN A 167 2.35 5.70 9.30
C ASN A 167 1.80 5.83 7.88
N LYS A 168 1.46 7.06 7.49
CA LYS A 168 0.87 7.32 6.17
C LYS A 168 1.86 7.18 5.01
N TYR A 169 3.16 7.16 5.29
CA TYR A 169 4.22 7.02 4.27
C TYR A 169 4.84 5.64 4.25
N TYR A 170 5.01 5.00 5.42
CA TYR A 170 5.66 3.71 5.55
C TYR A 170 4.93 2.80 6.54
N GLN A 171 5.19 1.50 6.42
CA GLN A 171 4.66 0.47 7.29
C GLN A 171 5.82 -0.42 7.74
N MET A 172 5.79 -0.80 9.01
CA MET A 172 6.80 -1.69 9.57
C MET A 172 6.14 -2.63 10.56
N THR A 173 6.44 -3.91 10.42
CA THR A 173 6.04 -4.95 11.37
C THR A 173 7.29 -5.53 11.98
N PHE A 174 7.34 -5.66 13.30
CA PHE A 174 8.44 -6.35 13.95
C PHE A 174 7.96 -7.20 15.11
N ILE A 175 8.62 -8.34 15.32
CA ILE A 175 8.28 -9.31 16.36
C ILE A 175 9.49 -9.47 17.28
N LEU A 176 9.25 -9.30 18.58
CA LEU A 176 10.20 -9.59 19.63
C LEU A 176 9.88 -10.96 20.25
N TYR A 177 10.86 -11.84 20.37
CA TYR A 177 10.79 -13.06 21.19
C TYR A 177 11.66 -12.86 22.42
N LYS A 178 11.07 -12.95 23.63
CA LYS A 178 11.79 -12.68 24.90
C LYS A 178 12.57 -11.36 24.85
N GLU A 179 11.92 -10.32 24.33
CA GLU A 179 12.45 -8.95 24.15
C GLU A 179 13.57 -8.79 23.12
N GLN A 180 13.96 -9.84 22.41
CA GLN A 180 14.93 -9.78 21.31
C GLN A 180 14.21 -9.76 19.96
N LEU A 181 14.70 -8.96 19.03
CA LEU A 181 14.16 -8.91 17.67
C LEU A 181 14.30 -10.29 17.00
N ALA A 182 13.17 -10.84 16.57
CA ALA A 182 13.07 -12.15 15.93
C ALA A 182 12.64 -12.04 14.45
N TYR A 183 11.89 -10.99 14.11
CA TYR A 183 11.39 -10.77 12.75
C TYR A 183 11.17 -9.28 12.50
N ILE A 184 11.42 -8.84 11.27
CA ILE A 184 11.10 -7.51 10.77
C ILE A 184 10.59 -7.62 9.34
N GLU A 185 9.60 -6.80 9.02
CA GLU A 185 9.11 -6.53 7.68
C GLU A 185 8.94 -5.01 7.53
N TYR A 186 9.29 -4.48 6.37
CA TYR A 186 9.22 -3.05 6.12
C TYR A 186 8.84 -2.74 4.67
N GLY A 187 7.91 -1.81 4.52
CA GLY A 187 7.39 -1.37 3.23
C GLY A 187 6.92 0.07 3.27
N TYR A 188 6.50 0.59 2.12
CA TYR A 188 5.95 1.93 2.03
C TYR A 188 4.79 2.03 1.05
N THR A 189 3.86 2.93 1.37
CA THR A 189 2.65 3.16 0.58
C THR A 189 2.52 4.66 0.34
N LEU A 190 2.82 5.11 -0.87
CA LEU A 190 2.82 6.53 -1.25
C LEU A 190 1.68 6.85 -2.22
N ILE A 191 0.45 6.55 -1.77
CA ILE A 191 -0.78 6.65 -2.59
C ILE A 191 -1.36 8.06 -2.70
N PHE A 192 -0.64 9.08 -2.24
CA PHE A 192 -1.08 10.48 -2.31
C PHE A 192 -1.25 10.91 -3.76
N SER A 193 -2.25 11.73 -4.07
CA SER A 193 -2.39 12.26 -5.44
C SER A 193 -1.41 13.38 -5.74
N ASP A 194 -0.90 14.05 -4.70
CA ASP A 194 -0.02 15.20 -4.80
C ASP A 194 1.46 14.78 -4.91
N VAL A 195 2.17 15.35 -5.89
CA VAL A 195 3.59 15.06 -6.16
C VAL A 195 4.49 15.49 -5.02
N THR A 196 4.22 16.66 -4.42
CA THR A 196 5.05 17.22 -3.35
C THR A 196 4.93 16.38 -2.07
N GLU A 197 3.72 15.93 -1.73
CA GLU A 197 3.49 15.01 -0.62
C GLU A 197 4.14 13.64 -0.86
N ARG A 198 4.10 13.10 -2.10
CA ARG A 198 4.84 11.87 -2.44
C ARG A 198 6.34 12.03 -2.27
N LEU A 199 6.92 13.11 -2.78
CA LEU A 199 8.35 13.41 -2.64
C LEU A 199 8.76 13.57 -1.17
N TYR A 200 7.94 14.23 -0.36
CA TYR A 200 8.16 14.32 1.08
C TYR A 200 8.14 12.93 1.75
N GLY A 201 7.17 12.09 1.39
CA GLY A 201 7.09 10.71 1.86
C GLY A 201 8.31 9.87 1.45
N PHE A 202 8.72 9.95 0.18
CA PHE A 202 9.95 9.33 -0.30
C PHE A 202 11.18 9.81 0.47
N GLY A 203 11.28 11.11 0.79
CA GLY A 203 12.36 11.65 1.61
C GLY A 203 12.46 10.99 3.00
N LYS A 204 11.32 10.60 3.60
CA LYS A 204 11.30 9.80 4.83
C LYS A 204 11.75 8.35 4.58
N VAL A 205 11.19 7.70 3.57
CA VAL A 205 11.52 6.32 3.18
C VAL A 205 13.02 6.18 2.90
N VAL A 206 13.62 7.08 2.13
CA VAL A 206 15.05 7.07 1.82
C VAL A 206 15.91 7.15 3.09
N LYS A 207 15.51 7.96 4.08
CA LYS A 207 16.23 8.04 5.36
C LYS A 207 16.12 6.74 6.15
N ILE A 208 14.95 6.10 6.16
CA ILE A 208 14.73 4.80 6.82
C ILE A 208 15.56 3.70 6.14
N ASN A 209 15.51 3.61 4.80
CA ASN A 209 16.22 2.55 4.06
C ASN A 209 17.74 2.62 4.28
N ASN A 210 18.29 3.83 4.41
CA ASN A 210 19.71 4.07 4.63
C ASN A 210 20.14 4.01 6.11
N ALA A 211 19.20 3.89 7.06
CA ALA A 211 19.53 3.77 8.47
C ALA A 211 19.92 2.32 8.79
N ASP A 212 21.01 2.13 9.53
CA ASP A 212 21.45 0.81 9.99
C ASP A 212 20.62 0.35 11.19
N LYS A 213 20.15 1.31 11.99
CA LYS A 213 19.38 1.05 13.19
C LYS A 213 18.19 2.00 13.32
N ILE A 214 17.06 1.45 13.74
CA ILE A 214 15.87 2.22 14.07
C ILE A 214 15.51 1.97 15.53
N SER A 215 15.28 3.04 16.28
CA SER A 215 14.91 2.98 17.69
C SER A 215 13.51 3.54 17.90
N PHE A 216 12.64 2.75 18.52
CA PHE A 216 11.31 3.18 18.96
C PHE A 216 11.33 3.42 20.47
N LEU A 217 11.06 4.65 20.89
CA LEU A 217 10.84 4.99 22.30
C LEU A 217 9.35 5.08 22.57
N LEU A 218 8.81 4.06 23.26
CA LEU A 218 7.42 3.98 23.68
C LEU A 218 7.20 4.88 24.90
N ASN A 219 6.55 6.02 24.68
CA ASN A 219 6.49 7.11 25.67
C ASN A 219 5.71 6.75 26.93
N ASP A 220 4.69 5.92 26.79
CA ASP A 220 3.77 5.53 27.86
C ASP A 220 4.40 4.61 28.89
N ILE A 221 5.37 3.78 28.47
CA ILE A 221 6.05 2.81 29.34
C ILE A 221 7.56 3.03 29.43
N ASN A 222 8.07 4.10 28.82
CA ASN A 222 9.49 4.44 28.75
C ASN A 222 10.38 3.25 28.32
N LYS A 223 9.90 2.48 27.34
CA LYS A 223 10.60 1.32 26.78
C LYS A 223 11.22 1.69 25.45
N LYS A 224 12.52 1.42 25.29
CA LYS A 224 13.23 1.54 24.02
C LYS A 224 13.26 0.18 23.33
N ILE A 225 12.90 0.14 22.05
CA ILE A 225 13.04 -1.03 21.19
C ILE A 225 13.99 -0.66 20.07
N ASP A 226 15.09 -1.40 19.96
CA ASP A 226 16.11 -1.19 18.94
C ASP A 226 15.97 -2.26 17.86
N ILE A 227 15.90 -1.81 16.61
CA ILE A 227 15.71 -2.62 15.42
C ILE A 227 16.97 -2.51 14.56
N ASP A 228 17.58 -3.65 14.26
CA ASP A 228 18.70 -3.74 13.32
C ASP A 228 18.16 -3.95 11.91
N MET A 229 18.34 -2.95 11.05
CA MET A 229 17.83 -2.97 9.69
C MET A 229 18.58 -3.97 8.79
N ASN A 230 19.75 -4.46 9.23
CA ASN A 230 20.48 -5.50 8.50
C ASN A 230 19.78 -6.86 8.53
N MET A 231 18.79 -7.06 9.42
CA MET A 231 17.98 -8.28 9.44
C MET A 231 17.09 -8.45 8.21
N LEU A 232 16.88 -7.38 7.42
CA LEU A 232 16.18 -7.45 6.13
C LEU A 232 17.01 -8.12 5.02
N GLY A 233 18.33 -8.23 5.18
CA GLY A 233 19.22 -8.87 4.20
C GLY A 233 19.11 -8.27 2.79
N ASP A 234 19.18 -9.14 1.76
CA ASP A 234 19.19 -8.75 0.35
C ASP A 234 17.93 -7.96 -0.09
N GLU A 235 16.80 -8.15 0.59
CA GLU A 235 15.55 -7.43 0.31
C GLU A 235 15.72 -5.92 0.53
N ARG A 236 16.60 -5.52 1.46
CA ARG A 236 16.92 -4.12 1.75
C ARG A 236 17.59 -3.44 0.55
N GLU A 237 18.55 -4.11 -0.09
CA GLU A 237 19.28 -3.56 -1.23
C GLU A 237 18.35 -3.36 -2.43
N GLN A 238 17.50 -4.36 -2.72
CA GLN A 238 16.49 -4.28 -3.78
C GLN A 238 15.49 -3.14 -3.52
N GLN A 239 15.04 -2.99 -2.27
CA GLN A 239 14.14 -1.91 -1.91
C GLN A 239 14.80 -0.54 -2.03
N ILE A 240 16.08 -0.39 -1.69
CA ILE A 240 16.84 0.86 -1.89
C ILE A 240 16.89 1.23 -3.38
N GLU A 241 17.24 0.28 -4.25
CA GLU A 241 17.32 0.51 -5.70
C GLU A 241 15.96 0.89 -6.30
N LEU A 242 14.91 0.14 -5.94
CA LEU A 242 13.55 0.43 -6.38
C LEU A 242 13.09 1.81 -5.90
N THR A 243 13.41 2.17 -4.66
CA THR A 243 13.08 3.49 -4.10
C THR A 243 13.77 4.61 -4.88
N LYS A 244 15.05 4.45 -5.24
CA LYS A 244 15.78 5.44 -6.05
C LYS A 244 15.10 5.68 -7.39
N TYR A 245 14.74 4.61 -8.11
CA TYR A 245 14.01 4.71 -9.37
C TYR A 245 12.72 5.53 -9.21
N TRP A 246 11.90 5.24 -8.19
CA TRP A 246 10.66 5.98 -7.99
C TRP A 246 10.85 7.44 -7.58
N VAL A 247 11.90 7.74 -6.81
CA VAL A 247 12.28 9.13 -6.50
C VAL A 247 12.61 9.90 -7.77
N GLU A 248 13.45 9.33 -8.64
CA GLU A 248 13.81 9.95 -9.92
C GLU A 248 12.57 10.21 -10.78
N GLN A 249 11.63 9.25 -10.87
CA GLN A 249 10.37 9.45 -11.58
C GLN A 249 9.54 10.60 -10.99
N MET A 250 9.43 10.70 -9.66
CA MET A 250 8.68 11.79 -9.03
C MET A 250 9.36 13.15 -9.19
N GLU A 251 10.70 13.22 -9.16
CA GLU A 251 11.47 14.44 -9.41
C GLU A 251 11.31 14.94 -10.86
N MET A 252 11.22 14.01 -11.82
CA MET A 252 10.90 14.35 -13.21
C MET A 252 9.52 14.99 -13.31
N ILE A 253 8.51 14.41 -12.65
CA ILE A 253 7.15 14.95 -12.61
C ILE A 253 7.10 16.33 -11.95
N ASP A 254 7.77 16.51 -10.80
CA ASP A 254 7.87 17.79 -10.10
C ASP A 254 8.54 18.87 -10.97
N THR A 255 9.54 18.50 -11.76
CA THR A 255 10.16 19.40 -12.74
C THR A 255 9.16 19.83 -13.82
N ILE A 256 8.31 18.92 -14.29
CA ILE A 256 7.24 19.23 -15.26
C ILE A 256 6.20 20.17 -14.64
N GLU A 257 5.75 19.90 -13.41
CA GLU A 257 4.82 20.77 -12.68
C GLU A 257 5.35 22.20 -12.59
N LYS A 258 6.61 22.35 -12.18
CA LYS A 258 7.27 23.66 -12.00
C LYS A 258 7.48 24.40 -13.32
N PHE A 259 7.86 23.69 -14.40
CA PHE A 259 8.14 24.32 -15.69
C PHE A 259 6.87 24.89 -16.34
N TYR A 260 5.76 24.13 -16.29
CA TYR A 260 4.50 24.54 -16.91
C TYR A 260 3.55 25.28 -15.96
N ASP A 261 3.93 25.48 -14.69
CA ASP A 261 3.10 26.06 -13.63
C ASP A 261 1.74 25.34 -13.50
N ILE A 262 1.80 24.00 -13.39
CA ILE A 262 0.64 23.11 -13.27
C ILE A 262 0.72 22.23 -12.03
N LYS A 263 -0.40 21.59 -11.67
CA LYS A 263 -0.46 20.60 -10.60
C LYS A 263 -1.17 19.33 -11.06
N PHE A 264 -0.45 18.21 -11.05
CA PHE A 264 -0.99 16.92 -11.39
C PHE A 264 -1.80 16.32 -10.25
N TYR A 265 -2.85 15.59 -10.61
CA TYR A 265 -3.53 14.69 -9.70
C TYR A 265 -3.13 13.26 -10.08
N LEU A 266 -2.12 12.73 -9.41
CA LEU A 266 -1.54 11.44 -9.74
C LEU A 266 -2.53 10.31 -9.47
N PRO A 267 -2.65 9.33 -10.39
CA PRO A 267 -3.46 8.14 -10.15
C PRO A 267 -2.80 7.24 -9.09
N LYS A 268 -3.58 6.29 -8.57
CA LYS A 268 -3.04 5.20 -7.73
C LYS A 268 -2.07 4.31 -8.50
N LYS A 269 -2.31 4.12 -9.81
CA LYS A 269 -1.46 3.35 -10.72
C LYS A 269 -1.39 4.06 -12.07
N ALA A 270 -0.17 4.32 -12.54
CA ALA A 270 0.07 4.87 -13.87
C ALA A 270 0.04 3.77 -14.95
N LYS A 271 -0.28 4.17 -16.18
CA LYS A 271 -0.19 3.33 -17.39
C LYS A 271 1.23 3.40 -17.94
N GLU A 272 1.62 2.40 -18.73
CA GLU A 272 2.95 2.37 -19.39
C GLU A 272 3.23 3.64 -20.20
N LYS A 273 2.25 4.09 -20.98
CA LYS A 273 2.32 5.33 -21.76
C LYS A 273 2.53 6.60 -20.93
N ASP A 274 2.13 6.58 -19.65
CA ASP A 274 2.32 7.75 -18.78
C ASP A 274 3.82 7.92 -18.48
N TYR A 275 4.57 6.83 -18.30
CA TYR A 275 6.03 6.87 -18.08
C TYR A 275 6.76 7.39 -19.31
N ASP A 276 6.40 6.91 -20.51
CA ASP A 276 6.96 7.42 -21.77
C ASP A 276 6.69 8.93 -21.93
N ALA A 277 5.48 9.38 -21.58
CA ALA A 277 5.12 10.79 -21.63
C ALA A 277 5.92 11.62 -20.62
N ILE A 278 6.09 11.14 -19.38
CA ILE A 278 6.92 11.80 -18.35
C ILE A 278 8.34 11.98 -18.87
N GLU A 279 8.96 10.92 -19.38
CA GLU A 279 10.34 10.98 -19.89
C GLU A 279 10.46 11.93 -21.08
N THR A 280 9.52 11.86 -22.03
CA THR A 280 9.52 12.70 -23.23
C THR A 280 9.40 14.18 -22.87
N ILE A 281 8.46 14.54 -21.99
CA ILE A 281 8.23 15.94 -21.58
C ILE A 281 9.39 16.45 -20.73
N TYR A 282 9.89 15.64 -19.79
CA TYR A 282 11.05 15.98 -18.97
C TYR A 282 12.31 16.22 -19.83
N ASN A 283 12.56 15.36 -20.81
CA ASN A 283 13.68 15.53 -21.73
C ASN A 283 13.53 16.80 -22.59
N ALA A 284 12.31 17.11 -23.04
CA ALA A 284 12.03 18.36 -23.75
C ALA A 284 12.40 19.60 -22.92
N ILE A 285 11.95 19.66 -21.66
CA ILE A 285 12.26 20.75 -20.73
C ILE A 285 13.77 20.92 -20.55
N ASN A 286 14.48 19.80 -20.41
CA ASN A 286 15.93 19.78 -20.18
C ASN A 286 16.77 19.91 -21.46
N LYS A 287 16.14 20.27 -22.59
CA LYS A 287 16.81 20.41 -23.90
C LYS A 287 17.53 19.15 -24.36
N LYS A 288 17.05 17.98 -23.96
CA LYS A 288 17.55 16.66 -24.36
C LYS A 288 16.75 16.11 -25.54
N GLN A 289 17.26 15.01 -26.10
CA GLN A 289 16.57 14.26 -27.15
C GLN A 289 15.25 13.68 -26.62
N THR A 290 14.18 13.83 -27.39
CA THR A 290 12.85 13.29 -27.07
C THR A 290 12.47 12.10 -27.94
N CYS A 291 13.03 12.02 -29.15
CA CYS A 291 12.80 10.90 -30.06
C CYS A 291 13.96 10.75 -31.06
N ILE A 292 14.00 9.59 -31.73
CA ILE A 292 14.96 9.30 -32.80
C ILE A 292 14.20 9.18 -34.12
N PHE A 293 14.56 10.00 -35.09
CA PHE A 293 14.12 9.83 -36.46
C PHE A 293 14.90 8.72 -37.16
N PRO A 294 14.29 8.03 -38.14
CA PRO A 294 15.02 7.07 -38.96
C PRO A 294 16.17 7.77 -39.70
N ALA A 295 17.12 6.96 -40.16
CA ALA A 295 18.25 7.45 -40.94
C ALA A 295 17.75 8.27 -42.15
N MET A 296 18.36 9.43 -42.39
CA MET A 296 17.93 10.34 -43.46
C MET A 296 18.37 9.79 -44.82
N PRO A 297 17.43 9.36 -45.69
CA PRO A 297 17.78 8.85 -47.01
C PRO A 297 18.19 10.02 -47.89
N LEU A 298 19.41 9.97 -48.42
CA LEU A 298 19.93 10.94 -49.38
C LEU A 298 20.54 10.16 -50.53
N GLU A 299 20.17 10.50 -51.76
CA GLU A 299 20.55 9.73 -52.95
C GLU A 299 22.06 9.71 -53.25
N LYS A 300 22.85 10.60 -52.65
CA LYS A 300 24.28 10.73 -52.93
C LYS A 300 25.13 10.82 -51.67
N GLU A 301 26.23 10.04 -51.66
CA GLU A 301 27.36 10.22 -50.74
C GLU A 301 27.92 11.62 -50.99
N LEU A 302 27.80 12.52 -50.00
CA LEU A 302 28.53 13.78 -50.03
C LEU A 302 30.03 13.47 -49.99
N PHE A 303 30.88 14.34 -50.54
CA PHE A 303 32.34 14.13 -50.56
C PHE A 303 32.97 13.89 -49.17
N ARG A 304 32.24 14.20 -48.09
CA ARG A 304 32.62 13.94 -46.70
C ARG A 304 31.91 12.70 -46.18
N LYS A 305 32.61 11.85 -45.42
CA LYS A 305 32.02 10.65 -44.78
C LYS A 305 31.26 10.95 -43.48
N SER A 306 31.44 12.14 -42.92
CA SER A 306 30.75 12.63 -41.73
C SER A 306 30.38 14.11 -41.85
N ILE A 307 29.30 14.51 -41.18
CA ILE A 307 28.80 15.87 -41.14
C ILE A 307 28.49 16.21 -39.70
N LYS A 308 29.05 17.33 -39.21
CA LYS A 308 28.67 17.90 -37.92
C LYS A 308 27.47 18.81 -38.14
N MET A 309 26.39 18.55 -37.41
CA MET A 309 25.17 19.33 -37.41
C MET A 309 25.10 20.09 -36.09
N ASP A 310 24.87 21.40 -36.15
CA ASP A 310 24.43 22.16 -34.99
C ASP A 310 22.93 21.97 -34.77
N GLU A 311 22.41 22.49 -33.65
CA GLU A 311 20.97 22.44 -33.37
C GLU A 311 20.21 23.31 -34.37
N ILE A 312 19.19 22.75 -35.02
CA ILE A 312 18.42 23.43 -36.07
C ILE A 312 16.92 23.20 -35.84
N LEU A 313 16.13 24.27 -35.87
CA LEU A 313 14.68 24.18 -35.90
C LEU A 313 14.22 23.53 -37.22
N ILE A 314 13.55 22.39 -37.13
CA ILE A 314 13.05 21.63 -38.28
C ILE A 314 11.66 22.10 -38.69
N ASN A 315 10.73 22.20 -37.73
CA ASN A 315 9.34 22.59 -37.97
C ASN A 315 8.62 23.03 -36.68
N ASP A 316 7.33 23.35 -36.81
CA ASP A 316 6.42 23.80 -35.74
C ASP A 316 5.81 22.65 -34.91
N GLY A 317 6.40 21.46 -34.95
CA GLY A 317 5.95 20.31 -34.16
C GLY A 317 4.66 19.63 -34.66
N LYS A 318 3.96 20.17 -35.66
CA LYS A 318 2.62 19.68 -36.08
C LYS A 318 2.53 18.22 -36.49
N ASN A 319 3.66 17.62 -36.89
CA ASN A 319 3.72 16.21 -37.30
C ASN A 319 3.96 15.25 -36.13
N PHE A 320 4.14 15.75 -34.92
CA PHE A 320 4.30 14.94 -33.71
C PHE A 320 2.97 14.78 -32.99
N GLN A 321 2.80 13.63 -32.32
CA GLN A 321 1.57 13.36 -31.58
C GLN A 321 1.53 14.17 -30.29
N PRO A 322 0.37 14.78 -29.95
CA PRO A 322 0.15 15.31 -28.61
C PRO A 322 0.26 14.22 -27.56
N LEU A 323 0.76 14.59 -26.39
CA LEU A 323 0.83 13.70 -25.22
C LEU A 323 -0.27 14.07 -24.23
N GLU A 324 -0.78 13.08 -23.52
CA GLU A 324 -1.69 13.26 -22.41
C GLU A 324 -1.03 12.72 -21.15
N LEU A 325 -1.03 13.53 -20.08
CA LEU A 325 -0.44 13.14 -18.81
C LEU A 325 -1.28 13.72 -17.67
N PHE A 326 -1.85 12.83 -16.86
CA PHE A 326 -2.58 13.14 -15.61
C PHE A 326 -3.58 14.32 -15.71
N GLY A 327 -4.38 14.34 -16.78
CA GLY A 327 -5.43 15.36 -17.00
C GLY A 327 -4.95 16.62 -17.74
N TYR A 328 -3.73 16.61 -18.26
CA TYR A 328 -3.18 17.69 -19.09
C TYR A 328 -2.80 17.17 -20.47
N LYS A 329 -2.92 18.06 -21.45
CA LYS A 329 -2.54 17.82 -22.84
C LYS A 329 -1.33 18.65 -23.22
N PHE A 330 -0.31 18.00 -23.75
CA PHE A 330 0.94 18.59 -24.19
C PHE A 330 0.96 18.59 -25.71
N ILE A 331 0.81 19.76 -26.31
CA ILE A 331 0.72 19.95 -27.76
C ILE A 331 2.09 20.39 -28.29
N PRO A 332 2.72 19.64 -29.22
CA PRO A 332 3.96 20.04 -29.85
C PRO A 332 3.84 21.41 -30.52
N HIS A 333 4.83 22.28 -30.32
CA HIS A 333 4.88 23.60 -30.97
C HIS A 333 6.23 23.91 -31.66
N ALA A 334 7.25 23.09 -31.42
CA ALA A 334 8.53 23.19 -32.10
C ALA A 334 9.26 21.84 -32.12
N ALA A 335 10.03 21.57 -33.17
CA ALA A 335 10.91 20.41 -33.25
C ALA A 335 12.29 20.80 -33.76
N TYR A 336 13.33 20.29 -33.10
CA TYR A 336 14.72 20.61 -33.34
C TYR A 336 15.53 19.36 -33.67
N LEU A 337 16.34 19.44 -34.72
CA LEU A 337 17.43 18.51 -34.94
C LEU A 337 18.48 18.80 -33.87
N MET A 338 18.78 17.80 -33.04
CA MET A 338 19.80 17.97 -31.99
C MET A 338 21.19 18.06 -32.60
N LYS A 339 22.09 18.78 -31.91
CA LYS A 339 23.51 18.81 -32.27
C LYS A 339 24.09 17.40 -32.30
N CYS A 340 24.57 16.96 -33.45
CA CYS A 340 25.05 15.60 -33.64
C CYS A 340 26.10 15.48 -34.76
N THR A 341 26.74 14.31 -34.85
CA THR A 341 27.58 13.96 -36.00
C THR A 341 26.90 12.85 -36.78
N LEU A 342 26.55 13.14 -38.02
CA LEU A 342 25.97 12.18 -38.95
C LEU A 342 27.09 11.50 -39.75
N ILE A 343 26.96 10.19 -39.93
CA ILE A 343 27.90 9.34 -40.66
C ILE A 343 27.15 8.69 -41.82
N TRP A 344 27.76 8.70 -43.00
CA TRP A 344 27.19 8.03 -44.16
C TRP A 344 27.28 6.52 -44.00
N LYS A 345 26.14 5.83 -44.00
CA LYS A 345 26.07 4.37 -43.94
C LYS A 345 25.81 3.80 -45.32
N LYS A 346 26.88 3.35 -45.99
CA LYS A 346 26.83 2.79 -47.37
C LYS A 346 25.81 1.67 -47.55
N LYS A 347 25.63 0.80 -46.54
CA LYS A 347 24.69 -0.33 -46.59
C LYS A 347 23.23 0.11 -46.76
N ILE A 348 22.82 1.18 -46.06
CA ILE A 348 21.44 1.68 -46.05
C ILE A 348 21.26 2.95 -46.90
N ARG A 349 22.35 3.46 -47.50
CA ARG A 349 22.39 4.70 -48.29
C ARG A 349 21.72 5.89 -47.57
N ALA A 350 22.02 6.03 -46.29
CA ALA A 350 21.43 7.04 -45.42
C ALA A 350 22.44 7.62 -44.42
N TRP A 351 22.08 8.76 -43.87
CA TRP A 351 22.84 9.44 -42.81
C TRP A 351 22.21 9.18 -41.44
N GLU A 352 23.02 8.73 -40.50
CA GLU A 352 22.62 8.51 -39.10
C GLU A 352 23.79 8.76 -38.15
N THR A 353 23.51 8.83 -36.86
CA THR A 353 24.54 8.85 -35.82
C THR A 353 25.25 7.49 -35.74
N SER A 354 26.32 7.43 -34.95
CA SER A 354 26.98 6.17 -34.61
C SER A 354 26.05 5.20 -33.87
N GLU A 355 25.13 5.73 -33.08
CA GLU A 355 24.16 4.99 -32.25
C GLU A 355 22.90 4.59 -33.04
N GLY A 356 22.72 5.14 -34.24
CA GLY A 356 21.59 4.86 -35.12
C GLY A 356 20.57 6.01 -35.16
N GLY A 357 19.94 6.20 -36.32
CA GLY A 357 18.95 7.25 -36.54
C GLY A 357 19.48 8.67 -36.34
N VAL A 358 18.55 9.61 -36.12
CA VAL A 358 18.83 11.04 -36.03
C VAL A 358 18.11 11.65 -34.81
N PRO A 359 18.84 12.28 -33.88
CA PRO A 359 18.27 12.74 -32.61
C PRO A 359 17.44 14.02 -32.80
N VAL A 360 16.23 14.01 -32.26
CA VAL A 360 15.28 15.12 -32.34
C VAL A 360 14.76 15.48 -30.95
N ARG A 361 14.62 16.78 -30.69
CA ARG A 361 13.89 17.33 -29.54
C ARG A 361 12.59 17.95 -30.00
N VAL A 362 11.49 17.58 -29.35
CA VAL A 362 10.17 18.19 -29.53
C VAL A 362 9.85 18.99 -28.29
N GLU A 363 9.38 20.23 -28.47
CA GLU A 363 8.94 21.10 -27.38
C GLU A 363 7.41 21.22 -27.40
N PHE A 364 6.83 21.35 -26.20
CA PHE A 364 5.38 21.24 -26.00
C PHE A 364 4.82 22.48 -25.30
N SER A 365 3.58 22.81 -25.64
CA SER A 365 2.74 23.73 -24.88
C SER A 365 1.75 22.92 -24.05
N CYS A 366 1.50 23.32 -22.80
CA CYS A 366 0.62 22.60 -21.90
C CYS A 366 -0.78 23.26 -21.83
N TYR A 367 -1.82 22.45 -21.86
CA TYR A 367 -3.22 22.85 -21.69
C TYR A 367 -3.91 21.88 -20.74
N LYS A 368 -4.84 22.38 -19.93
CA LYS A 368 -5.73 21.52 -19.14
C LYS A 368 -6.70 20.80 -20.09
N ALA A 369 -6.79 19.47 -19.99
CA ALA A 369 -7.59 18.64 -20.89
C ALA A 369 -9.09 18.77 -20.63
#